data_AF-A0A9X3DHH7-F1
#
_entry.id   AF-A0A9X3DHH7-F1
#
_cell.length_a   1.000
_cell.length_b   1.000
_cell.length_c   1.000
_cell.angle_alpha   90.00
_cell.angle_beta   90.00
_cell.angle_gamma   90.00
#
_symmetry.space_group_name_H-M   'P 1'
#
loop_
_entity.id
_entity.type
_entity.pdbx_description
1 polymer ?
#
loop_
_entity_poly.entity_id
_entity_poly.type
_entity_poly.pdbx_seq_one_letter_code
_entity_poly.pdbx_strand_id
1 'polypeptide(L)'
;MTDEKKQQAIKLLKQGLETVEEREYTEIAEVPTEDENRFEVKYSFVHDGIEGIFTVIGERANADDEEELKINLLSEFADDSLHYDSATAKEQVDNDLINVEEYLHRHINEG
;
A
#
# COMPACT_ATOMS: atom_id res chain seq x y z
N MET A 1 0.90 -2.70 -16.13
CA MET A 1 1.18 -1.26 -15.96
C MET A 1 2.62 -1.01 -16.38
N THR A 2 2.97 0.19 -16.89
CA THR A 2 4.39 0.45 -17.21
C THR A 2 5.24 0.53 -15.94
N ASP A 3 6.52 0.19 -16.02
CA ASP A 3 7.45 0.33 -14.89
C ASP A 3 7.47 1.76 -14.32
N GLU A 4 7.37 2.78 -15.18
CA GLU A 4 7.28 4.17 -14.77
C GLU A 4 6.02 4.43 -13.91
N LYS A 5 4.86 3.93 -14.32
CA LYS A 5 3.62 4.07 -13.55
C LYS A 5 3.64 3.25 -12.27
N LYS A 6 4.30 2.08 -12.28
CA LYS A 6 4.51 1.26 -11.08
C LYS A 6 5.36 2.00 -10.05
N GLN A 7 6.49 2.56 -10.46
CA GLN A 7 7.36 3.35 -9.58
C GLN A 7 6.68 4.64 -9.11
N GLN A 8 5.88 5.29 -9.96
CA GLN A 8 5.05 6.42 -9.55
C GLN A 8 4.01 6.02 -8.49
N ALA A 9 3.35 4.87 -8.66
CA ALA A 9 2.38 4.35 -7.69
C ALA A 9 3.02 4.04 -6.34
N ILE A 10 4.19 3.40 -6.32
CA ILE A 10 4.95 3.12 -5.09
C ILE A 10 5.33 4.43 -4.38
N LYS A 11 5.78 5.44 -5.14
CA LYS A 11 6.07 6.76 -4.58
C LYS A 11 4.83 7.42 -3.96
N LEU A 12 3.70 7.39 -4.66
CA LEU A 12 2.45 7.96 -4.15
C LEU A 12 1.90 7.21 -2.94
N LEU A 13 2.03 5.88 -2.91
CA LEU A 13 1.72 5.06 -1.74
C LEU A 13 2.53 5.54 -0.53
N LYS A 14 3.85 5.70 -0.69
CA LYS A 14 4.72 6.19 0.38
C LYS A 14 4.29 7.57 0.87
N GLN A 15 4.06 8.51 -0.04
CA GLN A 15 3.61 9.85 0.31
C GLN A 15 2.26 9.84 1.02
N GLY A 16 1.32 8.98 0.59
CA GLY A 16 0.03 8.83 1.26
C GLY A 16 0.17 8.27 2.67
N LEU A 17 0.99 7.24 2.86
CA LEU A 17 1.25 6.68 4.20
C LEU A 17 1.95 7.70 5.12
N GLU A 18 2.81 8.57 4.59
CA GLU A 18 3.43 9.69 5.34
C GLU A 18 2.41 10.75 5.78
N THR A 19 1.21 10.82 5.16
CA THR A 19 0.14 11.72 5.62
C THR A 19 -0.68 11.16 6.78
N VAL A 20 -0.50 9.89 7.14
CA VAL A 20 -1.17 9.30 8.29
C VAL A 20 -0.48 9.79 9.56
N GLU A 21 -1.17 10.62 10.35
CA GLU A 21 -0.61 11.14 11.61
C GLU A 21 -0.74 10.15 12.77
N GLU A 22 -1.68 9.21 12.70
CA GLU A 22 -1.97 8.24 13.77
C GLU A 22 -0.94 7.12 13.85
N ARG A 23 -0.16 6.90 12.79
CA ARG A 23 0.74 5.74 12.63
C ARG A 23 2.02 6.13 11.91
N GLU A 24 3.15 5.66 12.44
CA GLU A 24 4.42 5.81 11.75
C GLU A 24 4.66 4.59 10.86
N TYR A 25 4.67 4.81 9.54
CA TYR A 25 4.97 3.77 8.55
C TYR A 25 6.42 3.86 8.07
N THR A 26 7.12 2.73 8.10
CA THR A 26 8.49 2.61 7.58
C THR A 26 8.55 1.53 6.51
N GLU A 27 8.93 1.93 5.30
CA GLU A 27 9.21 1.03 4.18
C GLU A 27 10.40 0.13 4.51
N ILE A 28 10.22 -1.18 4.35
CA ILE A 28 11.26 -2.18 4.60
C ILE A 28 11.91 -2.61 3.27
N ALA A 29 11.08 -3.00 2.29
CA ALA A 29 11.55 -3.48 1.00
C ALA A 29 10.43 -3.53 -0.04
N GLU A 30 10.75 -3.22 -1.29
CA GLU A 30 9.92 -3.62 -2.44
C GLU A 30 10.08 -5.13 -2.69
N VAL A 31 8.96 -5.82 -2.87
CA VAL A 31 8.93 -7.26 -3.16
C VAL A 31 8.83 -7.43 -4.68
N PRO A 32 9.80 -8.12 -5.31
CA PRO A 32 9.75 -8.35 -6.74
C PRO A 32 8.55 -9.25 -7.07
N THR A 33 7.76 -8.82 -8.05
CA THR A 33 6.60 -9.56 -8.54
C THR A 33 6.69 -9.71 -10.07
N GLU A 34 6.32 -10.89 -10.56
CA GLU A 34 6.28 -11.20 -11.99
C GLU A 34 5.03 -10.61 -12.68
N ASP A 35 4.03 -10.17 -11.90
CA ASP A 35 2.82 -9.56 -12.42
C ASP A 35 3.05 -8.07 -12.73
N GLU A 36 2.97 -7.75 -14.02
CA GLU A 36 3.18 -6.40 -14.54
C GLU A 36 2.09 -5.41 -14.12
N ASN A 37 0.94 -5.87 -13.61
CA ASN A 37 -0.17 -5.05 -13.12
C ASN A 37 -0.23 -4.98 -11.59
N ARG A 38 0.79 -5.50 -10.92
CA ARG A 38 0.90 -5.55 -9.46
C ARG A 38 2.21 -4.95 -8.98
N PHE A 39 2.18 -4.38 -7.79
CA PHE A 39 3.38 -4.08 -7.01
C PHE A 39 3.16 -4.50 -5.56
N GLU A 40 4.26 -4.78 -4.89
CA GLU A 40 4.25 -5.24 -3.51
C GLU A 40 5.35 -4.53 -2.76
N VAL A 41 5.00 -3.96 -1.61
CA VAL A 41 5.96 -3.24 -0.76
C VAL A 41 5.72 -3.62 0.68
N LYS A 42 6.78 -4.11 1.33
CA LYS A 42 6.76 -4.47 2.73
C LYS A 42 6.98 -3.25 3.59
N TYR A 43 6.10 -3.07 4.57
CA TYR A 43 6.14 -1.99 5.55
C TYR A 43 6.18 -2.54 6.97
N SER A 44 6.78 -1.75 7.85
CA SER A 44 6.52 -1.80 9.28
C SER A 44 5.67 -0.61 9.68
N PHE A 45 4.90 -0.75 10.75
CA PHE A 45 4.20 0.35 11.38
C PHE A 45 4.40 0.33 12.90
N VAL A 46 4.26 1.50 13.51
CA VAL A 46 4.21 1.66 14.97
C VAL A 46 2.98 2.49 15.35
N HIS A 47 2.17 1.97 16.28
CA HIS A 47 1.00 2.64 16.84
C HIS A 47 0.84 2.31 18.32
N ASP A 48 0.78 3.32 19.19
CA ASP A 48 0.59 3.15 20.65
C ASP A 48 1.54 2.09 21.29
N GLY A 49 2.77 2.00 20.80
CA GLY A 49 3.78 1.05 21.29
C GLY A 49 3.61 -0.39 20.76
N ILE A 50 2.70 -0.62 19.82
CA ILE A 50 2.56 -1.85 19.05
C ILE A 50 3.26 -1.66 17.72
N GLU A 51 4.16 -2.57 17.40
CA GLU A 51 4.87 -2.60 16.11
C GLU A 51 4.28 -3.72 15.25
N GLY A 52 4.34 -3.63 13.94
CA GLY A 52 3.87 -4.73 13.09
C GLY A 52 4.44 -4.66 11.70
N ILE A 53 4.50 -5.81 11.03
CA ILE A 53 4.98 -5.93 9.65
C ILE A 53 3.85 -6.45 8.78
N PHE A 54 3.69 -5.83 7.61
CA PHE A 54 2.72 -6.19 6.59
C PHE A 54 3.26 -5.85 5.21
N THR A 55 2.65 -6.44 4.18
CA THR A 55 2.90 -6.14 2.78
C THR A 55 1.69 -5.37 2.25
N VAL A 56 1.95 -4.22 1.62
CA VAL A 56 0.95 -3.55 0.79
C VAL A 56 1.04 -4.13 -0.60
N ILE A 57 -0.09 -4.61 -1.10
CA ILE A 57 -0.27 -5.12 -2.45
C ILE A 57 -1.09 -4.09 -3.22
N GLY A 58 -0.51 -3.51 -4.26
CA GLY A 58 -1.20 -2.61 -5.18
C GLY A 58 -1.49 -3.30 -6.50
N GLU A 59 -2.76 -3.40 -6.88
CA GLU A 59 -3.21 -4.10 -8.10
C GLU A 59 -4.03 -3.17 -8.99
N ARG A 60 -3.71 -3.10 -10.28
CA ARG A 60 -4.51 -2.31 -11.23
C ARG A 60 -5.95 -2.84 -11.30
N ALA A 61 -6.92 -1.98 -10.99
CA ALA A 61 -8.33 -2.29 -11.11
C ALA A 61 -8.76 -2.19 -12.58
N ASN A 62 -9.20 -3.32 -13.15
CA ASN A 62 -9.66 -3.50 -14.54
C ASN A 62 -8.63 -3.06 -15.60
N ALA A 63 -7.99 -4.02 -16.25
CA ALA A 63 -6.98 -3.76 -17.28
C ALA A 63 -7.54 -3.18 -18.60
N ASP A 64 -8.86 -3.26 -18.82
CA ASP A 64 -9.55 -2.90 -20.06
C ASP A 64 -9.97 -1.42 -20.17
N ASP A 65 -10.00 -0.66 -19.08
CA ASP A 65 -10.31 0.78 -19.12
C ASP A 65 -9.00 1.56 -19.32
N GLU A 66 -8.85 2.18 -20.50
CA GLU A 66 -7.67 2.96 -20.91
C GLU A 66 -7.67 4.41 -20.40
N GLU A 67 -8.80 4.93 -19.89
CA GLU A 67 -8.93 6.37 -19.62
C GLU A 67 -8.34 6.80 -18.26
N GLU A 68 -8.41 5.96 -17.22
CA GLU A 68 -7.85 6.29 -15.89
C GLU A 68 -7.22 5.06 -15.20
N LEU A 69 -5.98 5.22 -14.74
CA LEU A 69 -5.32 4.19 -13.93
C LEU A 69 -5.94 4.16 -12.53
N LYS A 70 -6.59 3.04 -12.20
CA LYS A 70 -7.11 2.74 -10.87
C LYS A 70 -6.29 1.62 -10.25
N ILE A 71 -5.94 1.76 -8.97
CA ILE A 71 -5.13 0.77 -8.24
C ILE A 71 -5.82 0.47 -6.92
N ASN A 72 -6.15 -0.79 -6.68
CA ASN A 72 -6.65 -1.23 -5.38
C ASN A 72 -5.47 -1.51 -4.46
N LEU A 73 -5.52 -1.04 -3.21
CA LEU A 73 -4.53 -1.31 -2.18
C LEU A 73 -5.06 -2.33 -1.17
N LEU A 74 -4.27 -3.37 -0.91
CA LEU A 74 -4.60 -4.43 0.03
C LEU A 74 -3.47 -4.62 1.04
N SER A 75 -3.81 -4.92 2.30
CA SER A 75 -2.82 -5.31 3.30
C SER A 75 -2.77 -6.84 3.49
N GLU A 76 -1.57 -7.38 3.41
CA GLU A 76 -1.27 -8.79 3.75
C GLU A 76 -0.31 -8.84 4.94
N PHE A 77 -0.75 -9.42 6.06
CA PHE A 77 0.09 -9.61 7.24
C PHE A 77 0.73 -10.99 7.18
N ALA A 78 2.04 -11.07 7.42
CA ALA A 78 2.73 -12.35 7.52
C ALA A 78 2.27 -13.13 8.76
N ASP A 79 2.14 -14.44 8.64
CA ASP A 79 1.75 -15.35 9.74
C ASP A 79 2.69 -15.28 10.96
N ASP A 80 3.96 -14.90 10.73
CA ASP A 80 5.00 -14.73 11.78
C ASP A 80 5.12 -13.28 12.29
N SER A 81 4.25 -12.37 11.82
CA SER A 81 4.24 -10.99 12.33
C SER A 81 3.87 -11.04 13.81
N LEU A 82 4.72 -10.47 14.68
CA LEU A 82 4.60 -10.45 16.14
C LEU A 82 3.19 -10.09 16.66
N HIS A 83 2.36 -9.46 15.83
CA HIS A 83 1.04 -8.96 16.15
C HIS A 83 -0.05 -9.34 15.13
N TYR A 84 0.15 -10.39 14.31
CA TYR A 84 -0.87 -10.92 13.37
C TYR A 84 -2.24 -11.12 14.04
N ASP A 85 -2.25 -11.53 15.31
CA ASP A 85 -3.47 -11.78 16.11
C ASP A 85 -4.27 -10.53 16.51
N SER A 86 -3.73 -9.32 16.33
CA SER A 86 -4.51 -8.11 16.62
C SER A 86 -5.38 -7.78 15.42
N ALA A 87 -6.58 -8.36 15.35
CA ALA A 87 -7.61 -8.01 14.36
C ALA A 87 -7.80 -6.49 14.24
N THR A 88 -7.60 -5.75 15.33
CA THR A 88 -7.60 -4.29 15.40
C THR A 88 -6.50 -3.64 14.56
N ALA A 89 -5.28 -4.18 14.57
CA ALA A 89 -4.16 -3.61 13.81
C ALA A 89 -4.38 -3.77 12.30
N LYS A 90 -4.93 -4.91 11.87
CA LYS A 90 -5.32 -5.13 10.48
C LYS A 90 -6.39 -4.15 10.04
N GLU A 91 -7.47 -4.02 10.81
CA GLU A 91 -8.57 -3.09 10.51
C GLU A 91 -8.06 -1.64 10.41
N GLN A 92 -7.19 -1.21 11.32
CA GLN A 92 -6.58 0.11 11.27
C GLN A 92 -5.77 0.33 9.99
N VAL A 93 -4.88 -0.61 9.64
CA VAL A 93 -4.06 -0.52 8.42
C VAL A 93 -4.94 -0.50 7.18
N ASP A 94 -5.97 -1.35 7.12
CA ASP A 94 -6.91 -1.37 6.01
C ASP A 94 -7.66 -0.02 5.87
N ASN A 95 -8.07 0.62 6.98
CA ASN A 95 -8.67 1.95 6.94
C ASN A 95 -7.71 3.03 6.40
N ASP A 96 -6.43 2.97 6.73
CA ASP A 96 -5.45 3.91 6.17
C ASP A 96 -5.23 3.70 4.69
N LEU A 97 -5.11 2.44 4.27
CA LEU A 97 -4.92 2.12 2.87
C LEU A 97 -6.09 2.59 2.01
N ILE A 98 -7.32 2.62 2.52
CA ILE A 98 -8.48 3.22 1.83
C ILE A 98 -8.23 4.71 1.58
N ASN A 99 -7.77 5.47 2.59
CA ASN A 99 -7.47 6.89 2.43
C ASN A 99 -6.29 7.12 1.46
N VAL A 100 -5.27 6.26 1.54
CA VAL A 100 -4.10 6.32 0.65
C VAL A 100 -4.46 5.94 -0.78
N GLU A 101 -5.38 5.00 -0.98
CA GLU A 101 -5.91 4.62 -2.28
C GLU A 101 -6.59 5.82 -2.95
N GLU A 102 -7.44 6.55 -2.21
CA GLU A 102 -8.05 7.78 -2.72
C GLU A 102 -7.00 8.85 -3.08
N TYR A 103 -5.98 9.01 -2.25
CA TYR A 103 -4.86 9.93 -2.53
C TYR A 103 -4.13 9.51 -3.82
N LEU A 104 -3.82 8.23 -3.94
CA LEU A 104 -3.13 7.67 -5.10
C LEU A 104 -3.94 7.91 -6.38
N HIS A 105 -5.25 7.61 -6.39
CA HIS A 105 -6.09 7.79 -7.59
C HIS A 105 -6.15 9.24 -8.05
N ARG A 106 -6.15 10.20 -7.11
CA ARG A 106 -6.14 11.64 -7.43
C ARG A 106 -4.85 12.07 -8.13
N HIS A 107 -3.71 11.44 -7.84
CA HIS A 107 -2.40 11.90 -8.28
C HIS A 107 -1.74 11.02 -9.36
N ILE A 108 -2.12 9.75 -9.48
CA ILE A 108 -1.47 8.80 -10.40
C ILE A 108 -1.71 9.14 -11.89
N ASN A 109 -2.82 9.82 -12.18
CA ASN A 109 -3.21 10.27 -13.51
C ASN A 109 -2.71 11.69 -13.85
N GLU A 110 -2.13 12.43 -12.89
CA GLU A 110 -1.63 13.80 -13.10
C GLU A 110 -0.22 13.88 -13.70
N GLY A 111 0.42 12.72 -13.96
CA GLY A 111 1.80 12.60 -14.46
C GLY A 111 1.92 11.90 -15.79
#